data_AF-L8P8H5-F1
#
_entry.id   AF-L8P8H5-F1
#
_cell.length_a   1.000
_cell.length_b   1.000
_cell.length_c   1.000
_cell.angle_alpha   90.00
_cell.angle_beta   90.00
_cell.angle_gamma   90.00
#
_symmetry.space_group_name_H-M   'P 1'
#
loop_
_entity.id
_entity.type
_entity.pdbx_description
1 polymer ?
#
loop_
_entity_poly.entity_id
_entity_poly.type
_entity_poly.pdbx_seq_one_letter_code
_entity_poly.pdbx_strand_id
1 'polypeptide(L)'
;MGAVIGTAMALTGCQQATDGAAKPRTGASEEIRGMAAAVGRSGAACVFVKPDGAQRFGHVGWGFQVTGTRTWVYGAVENPSGKLYTPPGGDIGAWHAEGSYARMLSDMSRDAHYPGRSAHPYRGYRCTPSSTSDVTAARRMIRTVEARGFLVGVDPRTGELTSRDCLDATYDVLKAYRTRRLTPAAEPAVPNVWVESLVGWSDRRLTPR
;
A
#
# COMPACT_ATOMS: atom_id res chain seq x y z
N MET A 1 -21.82 41.69 -70.38
CA MET A 1 -20.52 41.79 -69.69
C MET A 1 -20.75 41.30 -68.27
N GLY A 2 -20.12 40.30 -67.67
CA GLY A 2 -19.05 39.35 -67.96
C GLY A 2 -18.90 38.54 -66.66
N ALA A 3 -18.72 37.23 -66.74
CA ALA A 3 -18.67 36.30 -65.60
C ALA A 3 -17.22 35.98 -65.17
N VAL A 4 -16.97 35.76 -63.87
CA VAL A 4 -15.93 34.86 -63.28
C VAL A 4 -16.39 34.56 -61.83
N ILE A 5 -16.89 33.39 -61.45
CA ILE A 5 -16.22 32.11 -61.06
C ILE A 5 -15.18 32.26 -59.93
N GLY A 6 -15.43 31.62 -58.78
CA GLY A 6 -14.45 31.51 -57.69
C GLY A 6 -14.95 30.62 -56.55
N THR A 7 -14.34 29.45 -56.42
CA THR A 7 -14.79 28.20 -55.79
C THR A 7 -14.66 28.14 -54.26
N ALA A 8 -15.43 27.21 -53.67
CA ALA A 8 -15.47 26.81 -52.27
C ALA A 8 -14.15 26.35 -51.65
N MET A 9 -14.03 26.50 -50.32
CA MET A 9 -13.51 25.45 -49.43
C MET A 9 -14.26 25.47 -48.08
N ALA A 10 -15.06 24.43 -47.87
CA ALA A 10 -15.50 24.02 -46.54
C ALA A 10 -14.37 23.21 -45.89
N LEU A 11 -13.99 23.55 -44.66
CA LEU A 11 -13.28 22.64 -43.76
C LEU A 11 -13.94 22.72 -42.39
N THR A 12 -14.92 21.83 -42.24
CA THR A 12 -15.09 20.93 -41.08
C THR A 12 -14.37 21.36 -39.81
N GLY A 13 -15.12 21.97 -38.89
CA GLY A 13 -14.75 22.01 -37.48
C GLY A 13 -14.58 20.58 -36.95
N CYS A 14 -13.38 20.28 -36.45
CA CYS A 14 -13.11 19.02 -35.78
C CYS A 14 -13.88 18.97 -34.46
N GLN A 15 -15.04 18.31 -34.58
CA GLN A 15 -15.76 17.50 -33.63
C GLN A 15 -15.09 17.30 -32.27
N GLN A 16 -15.91 17.50 -31.23
CA GLN A 16 -15.75 16.89 -29.92
C GLN A 16 -15.33 15.44 -30.11
N ALA A 17 -14.14 15.10 -29.62
CA ALA A 17 -13.79 13.70 -29.37
C ALA A 17 -14.83 13.20 -28.37
N THR A 18 -15.73 12.37 -28.87
CA THR A 18 -16.66 11.61 -28.06
C THR A 18 -15.87 10.91 -26.97
N ASP A 19 -16.40 10.98 -25.75
CA ASP A 19 -15.93 10.23 -24.61
C ASP A 19 -15.66 8.79 -25.04
N GLY A 20 -14.38 8.48 -25.23
CA GLY A 20 -13.91 7.11 -25.20
C GLY A 20 -14.20 6.64 -23.79
N ALA A 21 -15.37 6.01 -23.62
CA ALA A 21 -15.75 5.34 -22.40
C ALA A 21 -14.59 4.42 -22.03
N ALA A 22 -13.76 4.87 -21.09
CA ALA A 22 -12.89 3.99 -20.36
C ALA A 22 -13.84 2.94 -19.79
N LYS A 23 -13.83 1.73 -20.37
CA LYS A 23 -14.55 0.59 -19.82
C LYS A 23 -14.23 0.61 -18.33
N PRO A 24 -15.21 0.81 -17.44
CA PRO A 24 -14.94 0.66 -16.02
C PRO A 24 -14.36 -0.75 -15.88
N ARG A 25 -13.18 -0.87 -15.25
CA ARG A 25 -12.65 -2.16 -14.81
C ARG A 25 -13.69 -2.72 -13.86
N THR A 26 -14.68 -3.45 -14.39
CA THR A 26 -15.83 -3.99 -13.67
C THR A 26 -15.37 -4.88 -12.52
N GLY A 27 -14.26 -5.61 -12.70
CA GLY A 27 -13.65 -6.42 -11.65
C GLY A 27 -13.08 -5.62 -10.48
N ALA A 28 -12.63 -4.38 -10.69
CA ALA A 28 -11.99 -3.60 -9.65
C ALA A 28 -13.03 -3.08 -8.63
N SER A 29 -14.17 -2.58 -9.08
CA SER A 29 -15.27 -2.16 -8.19
C SER A 29 -15.94 -3.33 -7.49
N GLU A 30 -16.06 -4.48 -8.16
CA GLU A 30 -16.58 -5.72 -7.56
C GLU A 30 -15.62 -6.34 -6.55
N GLU A 31 -14.30 -6.32 -6.79
CA GLU A 31 -13.29 -6.78 -5.82
C GLU A 31 -13.32 -5.96 -4.52
N ILE A 32 -13.44 -4.63 -4.61
CA ILE A 32 -13.55 -3.77 -3.41
C ILE A 32 -14.87 -4.02 -2.68
N ARG A 33 -15.98 -4.11 -3.42
CA ARG A 33 -17.27 -4.46 -2.81
C ARG A 33 -17.21 -5.85 -2.20
N GLY A 34 -16.54 -6.81 -2.83
CA GLY A 34 -16.29 -8.15 -2.32
C GLY A 34 -15.45 -8.13 -1.05
N MET A 35 -14.37 -7.35 -0.98
CA MET A 35 -13.51 -7.24 0.20
C MET A 35 -14.20 -6.53 1.37
N ALA A 36 -15.04 -5.53 1.09
CA ALA A 36 -15.84 -4.86 2.12
C ALA A 36 -17.09 -5.66 2.54
N ALA A 37 -17.64 -6.49 1.64
CA ALA A 37 -18.89 -7.23 1.86
C ALA A 37 -18.69 -8.69 2.31
N ALA A 38 -17.51 -9.28 2.13
CA ALA A 38 -17.23 -10.68 2.46
C ALA A 38 -17.21 -10.92 3.99
N VAL A 39 -18.40 -11.09 4.55
CA VAL A 39 -18.58 -11.84 5.80
C VAL A 39 -18.72 -13.29 5.36
N GLY A 40 -17.59 -14.00 5.23
CA GLY A 40 -17.61 -15.39 4.80
C GLY A 40 -16.26 -15.93 4.33
N ARG A 41 -15.57 -16.61 5.24
CA ARG A 41 -14.51 -17.62 5.01
C ARG A 41 -13.18 -17.21 4.36
N SER A 42 -13.04 -16.06 3.72
CA SER A 42 -11.73 -15.56 3.25
C SER A 42 -11.37 -14.25 3.93
N GLY A 43 -10.13 -14.14 4.41
CA GLY A 43 -9.57 -12.85 4.82
C GLY A 43 -9.03 -12.08 3.61
N ALA A 44 -8.35 -10.98 3.86
CA ALA A 44 -7.70 -10.18 2.83
C ALA A 44 -6.48 -9.46 3.40
N ALA A 45 -5.58 -9.06 2.52
CA ALA A 45 -4.34 -8.37 2.86
C ALA A 45 -4.15 -7.17 1.91
N CYS A 46 -3.53 -6.12 2.43
CA CYS A 46 -3.22 -4.90 1.70
C CYS A 46 -1.81 -4.42 2.05
N VAL A 47 -1.15 -3.82 1.06
CA VAL A 47 0.09 -3.05 1.19
C VAL A 47 -0.25 -1.61 0.82
N PHE A 48 0.02 -0.68 1.73
CA PHE A 48 -0.12 0.76 1.50
C PHE A 48 1.21 1.33 1.04
N VAL A 49 1.20 2.30 0.12
CA VAL A 49 2.41 2.82 -0.53
C VAL A 49 2.49 4.35 -0.41
N LYS A 50 3.61 4.87 0.12
CA LYS A 50 4.06 6.27 -0.07
C LYS A 50 5.24 6.26 -1.05
N PRO A 51 5.02 6.47 -2.37
CA PRO A 51 6.10 6.31 -3.36
C PRO A 51 7.26 7.28 -3.16
N ASP A 52 6.96 8.48 -2.69
CA ASP A 52 7.96 9.53 -2.42
C ASP A 52 8.60 9.40 -1.03
N GLY A 53 8.21 8.40 -0.22
CA GLY A 53 8.78 8.13 1.10
C GLY A 53 10.25 7.72 1.03
N ALA A 54 10.97 7.84 2.15
CA ALA A 54 12.39 7.48 2.28
C ALA A 54 13.26 7.97 1.12
N GLN A 55 13.26 9.29 0.83
CA GLN A 55 14.02 9.87 -0.28
C GLN A 55 13.71 9.22 -1.66
N ARG A 56 12.44 8.88 -1.92
CA ARG A 56 11.93 8.21 -3.14
C ARG A 56 12.30 6.72 -3.29
N PHE A 57 12.92 6.10 -2.28
CA PHE A 57 13.00 4.63 -2.23
C PHE A 57 11.63 3.98 -1.96
N GLY A 58 10.68 4.77 -1.47
CA GLY A 58 9.32 4.36 -1.15
C GLY A 58 9.16 4.05 0.32
N HIS A 59 7.91 3.96 0.74
CA HIS A 59 7.51 3.57 2.09
C HIS A 59 6.28 2.70 2.01
N VAL A 60 6.22 1.67 2.86
CA VAL A 60 5.08 0.76 2.89
C VAL A 60 4.50 0.57 4.28
N GLY A 61 3.21 0.25 4.31
CA GLY A 61 2.49 -0.19 5.49
C GLY A 61 1.64 -1.41 5.17
N TRP A 62 1.16 -2.09 6.21
CA TRP A 62 0.33 -3.29 6.07
C TRP A 62 -1.13 -3.03 6.40
N GLY A 63 -2.00 -3.90 5.90
CA GLY A 63 -3.36 -4.10 6.39
C GLY A 63 -3.78 -5.54 6.19
N PHE A 64 -4.51 -6.12 7.13
CA PHE A 64 -5.14 -7.42 6.95
C PHE A 64 -6.51 -7.47 7.63
N GLN A 65 -7.42 -8.23 7.04
CA GLN A 65 -8.76 -8.44 7.56
C GLN A 65 -8.73 -9.51 8.65
N VAL A 66 -9.45 -9.29 9.75
CA VAL A 66 -9.74 -10.34 10.72
C VAL A 66 -10.76 -11.29 10.09
N THR A 67 -10.32 -12.51 9.79
CA THR A 67 -11.09 -13.54 9.06
C THR A 67 -12.47 -13.75 9.65
N GLY A 68 -13.49 -13.77 8.79
CA GLY A 68 -14.89 -13.92 9.20
C GLY A 68 -15.56 -12.63 9.70
N THR A 69 -14.84 -11.49 9.72
CA THR A 69 -15.37 -10.19 10.15
C THR A 69 -15.14 -9.12 9.09
N ARG A 70 -15.65 -7.90 9.32
CA ARG A 70 -15.34 -6.70 8.51
C ARG A 70 -14.24 -5.83 9.12
N THR A 71 -13.56 -6.33 10.14
CA THR A 71 -12.55 -5.61 10.89
C THR A 71 -11.19 -5.80 10.24
N TRP A 72 -10.41 -4.73 10.19
CA TRP A 72 -9.08 -4.66 9.60
C TRP A 72 -8.09 -4.22 10.65
N VAL A 73 -6.93 -4.86 10.67
CA VAL A 73 -5.75 -4.46 11.45
C VAL A 73 -4.71 -3.94 10.47
N TYR A 74 -4.19 -2.74 10.72
CA TYR A 74 -3.31 -2.04 9.79
C TYR A 74 -2.32 -1.17 10.54
N GLY A 75 -1.21 -0.84 9.89
CA GLY A 75 -0.14 -0.09 10.53
C GLY A 75 1.08 0.09 9.63
N ALA A 76 2.12 0.70 10.21
CA ALA A 76 3.39 0.93 9.54
C ALA A 76 4.51 1.18 10.56
N VAL A 77 5.75 1.25 10.06
CA VAL A 77 6.95 1.69 10.80
C VAL A 77 7.49 2.93 10.10
N GLU A 78 7.35 4.11 10.72
CA GLU A 78 7.60 5.40 10.06
C GLU A 78 9.04 5.92 10.14
N ASN A 79 9.85 5.44 11.09
CA ASN A 79 11.20 5.94 11.38
C ASN A 79 11.29 7.48 11.49
N PRO A 80 10.62 8.11 12.48
CA PRO A 80 10.58 9.57 12.62
C PRO A 80 11.96 10.19 12.87
N SER A 81 12.92 9.39 13.34
CA SER A 81 14.29 9.84 13.59
C SER A 81 15.12 10.00 12.31
N GLY A 82 14.72 9.36 11.21
CA GLY A 82 15.51 9.27 9.97
C GLY A 82 16.83 8.50 10.11
N LYS A 83 17.11 7.88 11.26
CA LYS A 83 18.36 7.15 11.51
C LYS A 83 18.31 5.78 10.84
N LEU A 84 19.47 5.31 10.38
CA LEU A 84 19.64 3.97 9.85
C LEU A 84 19.67 2.89 10.94
N TYR A 85 19.82 3.30 12.21
CA TYR A 85 19.81 2.39 13.34
C TYR A 85 19.07 3.00 14.53
N THR A 86 18.13 2.23 15.08
CA THR A 86 17.50 2.45 16.38
C THR A 86 17.53 1.12 17.12
N PRO A 87 18.13 1.06 18.33
CA PRO A 87 18.19 -0.18 19.09
C PRO A 87 16.78 -0.69 19.45
N PRO A 88 16.63 -1.99 19.75
CA PRO A 88 15.38 -2.54 20.28
C PRO A 88 14.85 -1.73 21.47
N GLY A 89 13.54 -1.51 21.50
CA GLY A 89 12.86 -0.65 22.48
C GLY A 89 12.97 0.85 22.22
N GLY A 90 13.74 1.29 21.22
CA GLY A 90 13.76 2.69 20.78
C GLY A 90 12.55 3.05 19.91
N ASP A 91 12.31 4.35 19.75
CA ASP A 91 11.22 4.86 18.92
C ASP A 91 11.54 4.70 17.42
N ILE A 92 10.89 3.72 16.79
CA ILE A 92 10.96 3.46 15.35
C ILE A 92 9.74 4.01 14.61
N GLY A 93 8.83 4.68 15.31
CA GLY A 93 7.53 5.11 14.81
C GLY A 93 6.64 3.97 14.32
N ALA A 94 6.74 2.80 14.96
CA ALA A 94 5.79 1.73 14.74
C ALA A 94 4.42 2.13 15.32
N TRP A 95 3.37 1.88 14.54
CA TRP A 95 2.00 2.06 14.98
C TRP A 95 1.10 1.02 14.34
N HIS A 96 0.01 0.68 15.02
CA HIS A 96 -1.08 -0.07 14.42
C HIS A 96 -2.43 0.41 14.95
N ALA A 97 -3.47 0.15 14.17
CA ALA A 97 -4.85 0.44 14.51
C ALA A 97 -5.78 -0.68 14.02
N GLU A 98 -7.01 -0.65 14.51
CA GLU A 98 -8.06 -1.60 14.14
C GLU A 98 -9.35 -0.85 13.83
N GLY A 99 -10.02 -1.24 12.75
CA GLY A 99 -11.24 -0.55 12.32
C GLY A 99 -11.91 -1.19 11.11
N SER A 100 -12.92 -0.51 10.57
CA SER A 100 -13.53 -0.91 9.30
C SER A 100 -12.58 -0.68 8.13
N TYR A 101 -12.87 -1.31 6.99
CA TYR A 101 -12.13 -1.04 5.74
C TYR A 101 -12.07 0.46 5.41
N ALA A 102 -13.19 1.18 5.56
CA ALA A 102 -13.26 2.61 5.31
C ALA A 102 -12.39 3.42 6.30
N ARG A 103 -12.36 3.02 7.58
CA ARG A 103 -11.51 3.65 8.59
C ARG A 103 -10.03 3.43 8.30
N MET A 104 -9.63 2.21 7.94
CA MET A 104 -8.27 1.89 7.50
C MET A 104 -7.81 2.78 6.35
N LEU A 105 -8.60 2.86 5.28
CA LEU A 105 -8.25 3.71 4.14
C LEU A 105 -8.16 5.19 4.54
N SER A 106 -9.06 5.67 5.40
CA SER A 106 -9.05 7.05 5.89
C SER A 106 -7.78 7.35 6.69
N ASP A 107 -7.44 6.52 7.68
CA ASP A 107 -6.28 6.71 8.53
C ASP A 107 -4.98 6.68 7.74
N MET A 108 -4.83 5.70 6.84
CA MET A 108 -3.68 5.62 5.93
C MET A 108 -3.61 6.85 5.02
N SER A 109 -4.71 7.28 4.41
CA SER A 109 -4.72 8.41 3.47
C SER A 109 -4.35 9.76 4.09
N ARG A 110 -4.63 9.92 5.38
CA ARG A 110 -4.35 11.15 6.15
C ARG A 110 -3.04 11.09 6.92
N ASP A 111 -2.35 9.96 6.87
CA ASP A 111 -1.20 9.68 7.72
C ASP A 111 -1.53 9.94 9.21
N ALA A 112 -2.69 9.45 9.65
CA ALA A 112 -3.35 9.91 10.89
C ALA A 112 -2.51 9.74 12.17
N HIS A 113 -1.53 8.84 12.16
CA HIS A 113 -0.63 8.58 13.29
C HIS A 113 0.66 9.40 13.24
N TYR A 114 1.00 10.00 12.09
CA TYR A 114 2.14 10.92 11.91
C TYR A 114 1.76 12.16 11.08
N PRO A 115 0.68 12.89 11.44
CA PRO A 115 0.17 13.99 10.63
C PRO A 115 1.20 15.12 10.52
N GLY A 116 1.39 15.63 9.30
CA GLY A 116 2.26 16.78 9.03
C GLY A 116 3.77 16.50 9.13
N ARG A 117 4.19 15.26 9.39
CA ARG A 117 5.62 14.87 9.41
C ARG A 117 6.07 14.18 8.12
N SER A 118 5.15 13.53 7.41
CA SER A 118 5.40 13.06 6.05
C SER A 118 5.05 14.16 5.06
N ALA A 119 6.03 14.71 4.33
CA ALA A 119 5.76 15.53 3.13
C ALA A 119 4.98 14.74 2.03
N HIS A 120 4.79 13.42 2.25
CA HIS A 120 4.26 12.48 1.29
C HIS A 120 3.31 11.48 1.98
N PRO A 121 1.97 11.72 2.01
CA PRO A 121 1.02 10.77 2.57
C PRO A 121 0.98 9.46 1.76
N TYR A 122 0.33 8.42 2.26
CA TYR A 122 0.03 7.23 1.45
C TYR A 122 -0.86 7.62 0.26
N ARG A 123 -0.42 7.27 -0.96
CA ARG A 123 -1.09 7.65 -2.22
C ARG A 123 -1.65 6.48 -2.99
N GLY A 124 -1.26 5.27 -2.62
CA GLY A 124 -1.71 4.05 -3.26
C GLY A 124 -1.79 2.90 -2.27
N TYR A 125 -2.51 1.87 -2.67
CA TYR A 125 -2.54 0.61 -1.96
C TYR A 125 -2.81 -0.53 -2.93
N ARG A 126 -2.25 -1.69 -2.61
CA ARG A 126 -2.48 -2.94 -3.34
C ARG A 126 -3.07 -3.97 -2.41
N CYS A 127 -4.13 -4.66 -2.80
CA CYS A 127 -4.76 -5.69 -1.98
C CYS A 127 -4.98 -7.00 -2.70
N THR A 128 -5.04 -8.09 -1.94
CA THR A 128 -5.38 -9.42 -2.44
C THR A 128 -6.34 -10.14 -1.47
N PRO A 129 -7.30 -10.93 -1.97
CA PRO A 129 -8.04 -11.85 -1.11
C PRO A 129 -7.11 -12.96 -0.61
N SER A 130 -7.30 -13.38 0.63
CA SER A 130 -6.52 -14.45 1.26
C SER A 130 -7.44 -15.56 1.75
N SER A 131 -7.38 -16.71 1.07
CA SER A 131 -8.03 -17.95 1.52
C SER A 131 -7.33 -18.57 2.74
N THR A 132 -6.11 -18.14 3.03
CA THR A 132 -5.31 -18.51 4.19
C THR A 132 -5.19 -17.31 5.13
N SER A 133 -5.29 -17.52 6.43
CA SER A 133 -5.14 -16.45 7.41
C SER A 133 -4.65 -16.99 8.74
N ASP A 134 -3.71 -16.31 9.39
CA ASP A 134 -3.36 -16.51 10.79
C ASP A 134 -3.30 -15.14 11.49
N VAL A 135 -4.48 -14.65 11.88
CA VAL A 135 -4.67 -13.36 12.57
C VAL A 135 -3.83 -13.29 13.85
N THR A 136 -3.78 -14.39 14.61
CA THR A 136 -3.07 -14.43 15.89
C THR A 136 -1.56 -14.33 15.69
N ALA A 137 -1.00 -15.03 14.69
CA ALA A 137 0.41 -14.90 14.33
C ALA A 137 0.73 -13.49 13.83
N ALA A 138 -0.11 -12.90 12.98
CA ALA A 138 0.07 -11.53 12.51
C ALA A 138 0.09 -10.51 13.66
N ARG A 139 -0.84 -10.61 14.62
CA ARG A 139 -0.86 -9.74 15.81
C ARG A 139 0.35 -9.94 16.72
N ARG A 140 0.86 -11.18 16.85
CA ARG A 140 2.14 -11.42 17.54
C ARG A 140 3.29 -10.75 16.82
N MET A 141 3.33 -10.85 15.49
CA MET A 141 4.38 -10.24 14.68
C MET A 141 4.38 -8.71 14.78
N ILE A 142 3.20 -8.06 14.81
CA ILE A 142 3.11 -6.61 15.05
C ILE A 142 3.86 -6.23 16.35
N ARG A 143 3.64 -6.95 17.45
CA ARG A 143 4.34 -6.69 18.72
C ARG A 143 5.85 -6.91 18.61
N THR A 144 6.29 -7.92 17.85
CA THR A 144 7.70 -8.14 17.56
C THR A 144 8.29 -6.98 16.77
N VAL A 145 7.61 -6.50 15.73
CA VAL A 145 8.01 -5.35 14.92
C VAL A 145 8.15 -4.11 15.79
N GLU A 146 7.17 -3.84 16.67
CA GLU A 146 7.20 -2.68 17.57
C GLU A 146 8.39 -2.70 18.54
N ALA A 147 8.85 -3.90 18.95
CA ALA A 147 9.93 -4.04 19.92
C ALA A 147 11.33 -4.17 19.30
N ARG A 148 11.46 -4.60 18.03
CA ARG A 148 12.75 -5.07 17.47
C ARG A 148 13.75 -3.98 17.06
N GLY A 149 13.36 -2.71 17.14
CA GLY A 149 14.18 -1.59 16.66
C GLY A 149 14.17 -1.46 15.13
N PHE A 150 14.99 -0.53 14.61
CA PHE A 150 15.10 -0.21 13.19
C PHE A 150 16.55 -0.41 12.75
N LEU A 151 16.76 -1.00 11.58
CA LEU A 151 18.08 -1.17 10.99
C LEU A 151 17.97 -1.12 9.47
N VAL A 152 18.86 -0.37 8.83
CA VAL A 152 19.20 -0.52 7.41
C VAL A 152 20.73 -0.43 7.33
N GLY A 153 21.40 -1.56 7.15
CA GLY A 153 22.85 -1.60 7.16
C GLY A 153 23.41 -2.83 7.87
N VAL A 154 24.62 -2.71 8.41
CA VAL A 154 25.29 -3.81 9.11
C VAL A 154 24.71 -3.98 10.51
N ASP A 155 24.23 -5.17 10.85
CA ASP A 155 23.77 -5.46 12.21
C ASP A 155 24.97 -5.47 13.17
N PRO A 156 24.97 -4.65 14.22
CA PRO A 156 26.10 -4.56 15.15
C PRO A 156 26.35 -5.85 15.95
N ARG A 157 25.41 -6.81 15.97
CA ARG A 157 25.54 -8.08 16.67
C ARG A 157 26.10 -9.19 15.80
N THR A 158 25.71 -9.25 14.52
CA THR A 158 26.11 -10.34 13.61
C THR A 158 27.21 -9.92 12.64
N GLY A 159 27.36 -8.61 12.37
CA GLY A 159 28.25 -8.09 11.34
C GLY A 159 27.72 -8.27 9.92
N GLU A 160 26.48 -8.74 9.75
CA GLU A 160 25.86 -8.99 8.44
C GLU A 160 25.08 -7.77 7.95
N LEU A 161 25.06 -7.55 6.63
CA LEU A 161 24.19 -6.55 6.01
C LEU A 161 22.74 -7.06 6.02
N THR A 162 21.84 -6.32 6.66
CA THR A 162 20.42 -6.69 6.82
C THR A 162 19.54 -5.44 6.95
N SER A 163 18.22 -5.64 6.99
CA SER A 163 17.24 -4.60 7.23
C SER A 163 16.16 -5.05 8.22
N ARG A 164 15.61 -4.07 8.95
CA ARG A 164 14.44 -4.17 9.83
C ARG A 164 13.59 -2.92 9.63
N ASP A 165 13.30 -2.59 8.38
CA ASP A 165 12.67 -1.33 8.00
C ASP A 165 11.14 -1.47 7.81
N CYS A 166 10.53 -0.47 7.16
CA CYS A 166 9.10 -0.44 6.85
C CYS A 166 8.65 -1.61 5.95
N LEU A 167 9.49 -2.03 5.00
CA LEU A 167 9.20 -3.15 4.11
C LEU A 167 9.33 -4.46 4.87
N ASP A 168 10.39 -4.65 5.66
CA ASP A 168 10.55 -5.88 6.45
C ASP A 168 9.39 -6.04 7.42
N ALA A 169 8.98 -4.94 8.06
CA ALA A 169 7.83 -4.93 8.96
C ALA A 169 6.53 -5.35 8.24
N THR A 170 6.28 -4.75 7.07
CA THR A 170 5.11 -5.04 6.26
C THR A 170 5.11 -6.49 5.77
N TYR A 171 6.24 -6.96 5.24
CA TYR A 171 6.42 -8.32 4.76
C TYR A 171 6.23 -9.34 5.89
N ASP A 172 6.89 -9.15 7.04
CA ASP A 172 6.82 -10.09 8.15
C ASP A 172 5.41 -10.22 8.72
N VAL A 173 4.69 -9.11 8.87
CA VAL A 173 3.29 -9.13 9.33
C VAL A 173 2.41 -9.88 8.34
N LEU A 174 2.52 -9.59 7.04
CA LEU A 174 1.71 -10.23 6.01
C LEU A 174 2.09 -11.71 5.77
N LYS A 175 3.36 -12.06 5.95
CA LYS A 175 3.86 -13.45 5.95
C LYS A 175 3.33 -14.21 7.16
N ALA A 176 3.39 -13.62 8.36
CA ALA A 176 2.84 -14.20 9.58
C ALA A 176 1.31 -14.39 9.46
N TYR A 177 0.63 -13.45 8.79
CA TYR A 177 -0.78 -13.57 8.44
C TYR A 177 -1.08 -14.70 7.44
N ARG A 178 -0.06 -15.30 6.81
CA ARG A 178 -0.18 -16.31 5.74
C ARG A 178 -0.88 -15.75 4.51
N THR A 179 -0.51 -14.55 4.11
CA THR A 179 -1.02 -13.93 2.88
C THR A 179 -0.65 -14.78 1.67
N ARG A 180 -1.65 -15.17 0.89
CA ARG A 180 -1.42 -15.97 -0.32
C ARG A 180 -0.72 -15.12 -1.39
N ARG A 181 0.22 -15.72 -2.14
CA ARG A 181 0.97 -15.05 -3.22
C ARG A 181 1.68 -13.77 -2.76
N LEU A 182 2.16 -13.75 -1.52
CA LEU A 182 3.07 -12.71 -1.05
C LEU A 182 4.45 -12.98 -1.63
N THR A 183 4.95 -12.07 -2.47
CA THR A 183 6.31 -12.17 -3.02
C THR A 183 7.32 -11.95 -1.89
N PRO A 184 8.32 -12.84 -1.73
CA PRO A 184 9.40 -12.64 -0.76
C PRO A 184 10.09 -11.29 -0.94
N ALA A 185 10.31 -10.60 0.17
CA ALA A 185 11.26 -9.49 0.22
C ALA A 185 12.69 -10.05 0.32
N ALA A 186 13.54 -9.78 -0.67
CA ALA A 186 14.96 -10.11 -0.58
C ALA A 186 15.69 -9.02 0.22
N GLU A 187 16.53 -9.37 1.19
CA GLU A 187 17.25 -8.37 1.99
C GLU A 187 18.56 -7.92 1.29
N PRO A 188 18.83 -6.60 1.15
CA PRO A 188 17.94 -5.45 1.37
C PRO A 188 17.06 -5.13 0.13
N ALA A 189 15.74 -4.99 0.32
CA ALA A 189 14.80 -4.66 -0.75
C ALA A 189 14.40 -3.19 -0.72
N VAL A 190 14.19 -2.61 -1.90
CA VAL A 190 13.67 -1.23 -2.05
C VAL A 190 12.13 -1.29 -2.06
N PRO A 191 11.43 -0.54 -1.20
CA PRO A 191 9.96 -0.56 -1.10
C PRO A 191 9.22 -0.40 -2.42
N ASN A 192 9.57 0.62 -3.22
CA ASN A 192 8.93 0.85 -4.50
C ASN A 192 9.14 -0.33 -5.49
N VAL A 193 10.30 -0.97 -5.45
CA VAL A 193 10.60 -2.12 -6.34
C VAL A 193 9.83 -3.37 -5.89
N TRP A 194 9.80 -3.63 -4.58
CA TRP A 194 9.10 -4.79 -4.04
C TRP A 194 7.59 -4.73 -4.28
N VAL A 195 6.98 -3.56 -4.14
CA VAL A 195 5.55 -3.36 -4.42
C VAL A 195 5.20 -3.76 -5.86
N GLU A 196 6.06 -3.46 -6.83
CA GLU A 196 5.87 -3.86 -8.23
C GLU A 196 5.94 -5.37 -8.48
N SER A 197 6.57 -6.11 -7.57
CA SER A 197 6.64 -7.57 -7.64
C SER A 197 5.38 -8.30 -7.13
N LEU A 198 4.39 -7.57 -6.59
CA LEU A 198 3.15 -8.13 -6.03
C LEU A 198 2.15 -8.54 -7.12
N VAL A 199 2.50 -9.58 -7.89
CA VAL A 199 1.70 -10.06 -9.02
C VAL A 199 0.34 -10.59 -8.56
N GLY A 200 -0.72 -10.15 -9.22
CA GLY A 200 -2.10 -10.57 -8.94
C GLY A 200 -2.76 -9.85 -7.75
N TRP A 201 -2.11 -8.81 -7.23
CA TRP A 201 -2.73 -7.88 -6.30
C TRP A 201 -3.42 -6.77 -7.08
N SER A 202 -4.56 -6.29 -6.56
CA SER A 202 -5.21 -5.08 -7.09
C SER A 202 -4.29 -3.87 -6.93
N ASP A 203 -4.49 -2.83 -7.74
CA ASP A 203 -3.77 -1.56 -7.62
C ASP A 203 -4.75 -0.40 -7.59
N ARG A 204 -4.68 0.43 -6.54
CA ARG A 204 -5.61 1.52 -6.27
C ARG A 204 -4.89 2.76 -5.82
N ARG A 205 -5.39 3.91 -6.28
CA ARG A 205 -5.08 5.20 -5.67
C ARG A 205 -5.78 5.31 -4.32
N LEU A 206 -5.04 5.85 -3.36
CA LEU A 206 -5.56 6.27 -2.07
C LEU A 206 -5.80 7.77 -2.13
N THR A 207 -7.06 8.16 -2.17
CA THR A 207 -7.46 9.57 -2.09
C THR A 207 -7.68 9.94 -0.63
N PRO A 208 -7.15 11.08 -0.15
CA PRO A 208 -7.53 11.63 1.14
C PRO A 208 -9.05 11.69 1.25
N ARG A 209 -9.59 11.06 2.28
CA ARG A 209 -11.02 11.15 2.63
C ARG A 209 -11.20 12.01 3.84
#